data_AF-A0A970M926-F1
#
_entry.id   AF-A0A970M926-F1
#
_cell.length_a   1.000
_cell.length_b   1.000
_cell.length_c   1.000
_cell.angle_alpha   90.00
_cell.angle_beta   90.00
_cell.angle_gamma   90.00
#
_symmetry.space_group_name_H-M   'P 1'
#
loop_
_entity.id
_entity.type
_entity.pdbx_description
1 polymer ?
#
loop_
_entity_poly.entity_id
_entity_poly.type
_entity_poly.pdbx_seq_one_letter_code
_entity_poly.pdbx_strand_id
1 'polypeptide(L)'
;PMPNRHVGLIAFDCNTKSPRTGFAEIYYLSDMGNLREAATRLYPALHHMDKAGLDAWTYEPIPQTGLGLAINDRLQRAATRNDDDRS
;
A
#
# COMPACT_ATOMS: atom_id res chain seq x y z
N PRO A 1 -22.54 -1.80 -7.90
CA PRO A 1 -21.15 -2.04 -8.35
C PRO A 1 -20.69 -0.90 -9.26
N MET A 2 -19.74 -0.06 -8.82
CA MET A 2 -19.15 0.95 -9.71
C MET A 2 -18.20 0.22 -10.68
N PRO A 3 -18.56 0.10 -11.96
CA PRO A 3 -17.70 -0.57 -12.93
C PRO A 3 -16.52 0.37 -13.26
N ASN A 4 -15.29 -0.16 -13.19
CA ASN A 4 -14.03 0.51 -13.59
C ASN A 4 -13.37 1.42 -12.53
N ARG A 5 -13.31 1.02 -11.25
CA ARG A 5 -12.39 1.67 -10.30
C ARG A 5 -11.05 0.93 -10.29
N HIS A 6 -9.98 1.56 -10.77
CA HIS A 6 -8.62 1.05 -10.72
C HIS A 6 -8.03 1.30 -9.33
N VAL A 7 -8.22 0.35 -8.42
CA VAL A 7 -7.70 0.44 -7.06
C VAL A 7 -6.36 -0.26 -6.97
N GLY A 8 -5.36 0.40 -6.41
CA GLY A 8 -4.07 -0.22 -6.08
C GLY A 8 -4.03 -0.79 -4.66
N LEU A 9 -3.11 -1.73 -4.42
CA LEU A 9 -2.86 -2.30 -3.10
C LEU A 9 -1.38 -2.21 -2.74
N ILE A 10 -1.06 -1.63 -1.59
CA ILE A 10 0.25 -1.76 -0.95
C ILE A 10 0.19 -2.93 0.04
N ALA A 11 0.88 -4.01 -0.28
CA ALA A 11 0.93 -5.22 0.54
C ALA A 11 2.25 -5.29 1.32
N PHE A 12 2.21 -5.88 2.52
CA PHE A 12 3.42 -6.03 3.33
C PHE A 12 4.40 -7.01 2.70
N ASP A 13 3.91 -8.19 2.33
CA ASP A 13 4.70 -9.26 1.75
C ASP A 13 3.98 -10.02 0.63
N CYS A 14 4.73 -10.71 -0.22
CA CYS A 14 4.18 -11.53 -1.30
C CYS A 14 3.80 -12.96 -0.85
N ASN A 15 4.09 -13.35 0.40
CA ASN A 15 3.88 -14.68 0.95
C ASN A 15 2.52 -14.79 1.67
N THR A 16 1.45 -14.39 0.99
CA THR A 16 0.08 -14.58 1.49
C THR A 16 -0.51 -15.90 1.00
N LYS A 17 -1.32 -16.54 1.84
CA LYS A 17 -2.09 -17.73 1.45
C LYS A 17 -3.33 -17.39 0.62
N SER A 18 -3.76 -16.13 0.61
CA SER A 18 -4.99 -15.70 -0.06
C SER A 18 -4.66 -14.85 -1.29
N PRO A 19 -5.21 -15.16 -2.46
CA PRO A 19 -4.94 -14.38 -3.66
C PRO A 19 -5.49 -12.96 -3.53
N ARG A 20 -4.65 -11.95 -3.80
CA ARG A 20 -5.03 -10.54 -3.88
C ARG A 20 -5.55 -10.26 -5.28
N THR A 21 -6.86 -10.41 -5.48
CA THR A 21 -7.53 -10.19 -6.77
C THR A 21 -8.35 -8.90 -6.75
N GLY A 22 -8.65 -8.35 -7.93
CA GLY A 22 -9.47 -7.15 -8.07
C GLY A 22 -8.74 -5.83 -7.89
N PHE A 23 -7.41 -5.86 -7.69
CA PHE A 23 -6.57 -4.66 -7.72
C PHE A 23 -5.96 -4.48 -9.11
N ALA A 24 -5.95 -3.23 -9.58
CA ALA A 24 -5.30 -2.88 -10.83
C ALA A 24 -3.76 -2.97 -10.71
N GLU A 25 -3.23 -2.67 -9.52
CA GLU A 25 -1.81 -2.67 -9.23
C GLU A 25 -1.57 -3.20 -7.81
N ILE A 26 -0.52 -4.00 -7.59
CA ILE A 26 -0.13 -4.48 -6.26
C ILE A 26 1.37 -4.22 -6.07
N TYR A 27 1.74 -3.55 -4.98
CA TYR A 27 3.13 -3.28 -4.64
C TYR A 27 3.49 -3.92 -3.31
N TYR A 28 4.54 -4.73 -3.31
CA TYR A 28 5.03 -5.43 -2.12
C TYR A 28 6.15 -4.65 -1.45
N LEU A 29 5.95 -4.31 -0.17
CA LEU A 29 6.94 -3.60 0.63
C LEU A 29 8.12 -4.49 1.02
N SER A 30 7.94 -5.79 1.09
CA SER A 30 9.02 -6.74 1.32
C SER A 30 8.74 -8.06 0.60
N ASP A 31 9.78 -8.71 0.11
CA ASP A 31 9.62 -10.03 -0.52
C ASP A 31 9.51 -11.16 0.54
N MET A 32 9.96 -10.91 1.77
CA MET A 32 9.98 -11.89 2.87
C MET A 32 9.30 -11.41 4.16
N GLY A 33 8.59 -10.27 4.14
CA GLY A 33 7.98 -9.70 5.34
C GLY A 33 8.99 -9.09 6.31
N ASN A 34 10.08 -8.52 5.81
CA ASN A 34 11.08 -7.81 6.61
C ASN A 34 10.69 -6.34 6.80
N LEU A 35 10.53 -5.91 8.06
CA LEU A 35 10.15 -4.54 8.39
C LEU A 35 11.17 -3.47 7.95
N ARG A 36 12.47 -3.79 7.92
CA ARG A 36 13.51 -2.85 7.47
C ARG A 36 13.47 -2.66 5.96
N GLU A 37 13.25 -3.74 5.21
CA GLU A 37 13.03 -3.67 3.77
C GLU A 37 11.77 -2.86 3.46
N ALA A 38 10.66 -3.16 4.17
CA ALA A 38 9.41 -2.43 4.03
C ALA A 38 9.55 -0.94 4.27
N ALA A 39 10.31 -0.54 5.29
CA ALA A 39 10.60 0.88 5.55
C ALA A 39 11.35 1.55 4.39
N THR A 40 12.32 0.86 3.78
CA THR A 40 13.10 1.38 2.64
C THR A 40 12.26 1.47 1.37
N ARG A 41 11.36 0.49 1.13
CA ARG A 41 10.48 0.46 -0.04
C ARG A 41 9.21 1.31 0.11
N LEU A 42 8.93 1.87 1.29
CA LEU A 42 7.72 2.66 1.54
C LEU A 42 7.56 3.87 0.62
N TYR A 43 8.57 4.75 0.54
CA TYR A 43 8.47 5.95 -0.30
C TYR A 43 8.39 5.63 -1.80
N PRO A 44 9.21 4.69 -2.33
CA PRO A 44 9.01 4.18 -3.68
C PRO A 44 7.60 3.66 -3.93
N ALA A 45 7.02 2.89 -2.99
CA ALA A 45 5.67 2.36 -3.13
C ALA A 45 4.60 3.46 -3.22
N LEU A 46 4.66 4.45 -2.32
CA LEU A 46 3.74 5.59 -2.34
C LEU A 46 3.84 6.35 -3.66
N HIS A 47 5.07 6.68 -4.07
CA HIS A 47 5.31 7.41 -5.31
C HIS A 47 4.84 6.64 -6.55
N HIS A 48 5.02 5.32 -6.56
CA HIS A 48 4.53 4.43 -7.61
C HIS A 48 3.01 4.46 -7.70
N MET A 49 2.32 4.31 -6.56
CA MET A 49 0.86 4.33 -6.50
C MET A 49 0.27 5.67 -6.95
N ASP A 50 0.88 6.79 -6.53
CA ASP A 50 0.42 8.12 -6.92
C ASP A 50 0.63 8.38 -8.43
N LYS A 51 1.63 7.74 -9.05
CA LYS A 51 1.92 7.84 -10.50
C LYS A 51 1.19 6.81 -11.36
N ALA A 52 0.63 5.77 -10.76
CA ALA A 52 0.01 4.65 -11.48
C ALA A 52 -1.35 4.99 -12.10
N GLY A 53 -1.86 6.23 -11.94
CA GLY A 53 -3.14 6.64 -12.51
C GLY A 53 -4.34 5.93 -11.89
N LEU A 54 -4.21 5.52 -10.62
CA LEU A 54 -5.22 4.76 -9.88
C LEU A 54 -6.32 5.68 -9.34
N ASP A 55 -7.56 5.18 -9.28
CA ASP A 55 -8.71 5.86 -8.68
C ASP A 55 -8.71 5.80 -7.15
N ALA A 56 -7.85 5.00 -6.54
CA ALA A 56 -7.52 4.99 -5.12
C ALA A 56 -6.43 3.94 -4.91
N TRP A 57 -5.80 3.95 -3.75
CA TRP A 57 -5.07 2.79 -3.28
C TRP A 57 -5.41 2.50 -1.83
N THR A 58 -5.25 1.24 -1.43
CA THR A 58 -5.40 0.78 -0.06
C THR A 58 -4.15 0.03 0.38
N TYR A 59 -4.03 -0.29 1.66
CA TYR A 59 -2.88 -1.00 2.20
C TYR A 59 -3.27 -2.09 3.18
N GLU A 60 -2.45 -3.13 3.26
CA GLU A 60 -2.58 -4.18 4.28
C GLU A 60 -1.92 -3.76 5.59
N PRO A 61 -2.47 -4.21 6.74
CA PRO A 61 -1.88 -3.94 8.04
C PRO A 61 -0.50 -4.60 8.16
N ILE A 62 0.51 -3.81 8.48
CA ILE A 62 1.87 -4.27 8.77
C ILE A 62 1.96 -4.63 10.26
N PRO A 63 2.77 -5.63 10.67
CA PRO A 63 2.98 -5.95 12.08
C PRO A 63 3.24 -4.70 12.93
N GLN A 64 2.42 -4.47 13.96
CA GLN A 64 2.44 -3.26 14.80
C GLN A 64 3.57 -3.30 15.85
N THR A 65 4.78 -3.64 15.44
CA THR A 65 5.96 -3.71 16.30
C THR A 65 7.14 -2.97 15.67
N GLY A 66 7.92 -2.25 16.50
CA GLY A 66 9.11 -1.53 16.06
C GLY A 66 8.84 -0.63 14.85
N LEU A 67 9.52 -0.92 13.73
CA LEU A 67 9.39 -0.17 12.48
C LEU A 67 7.98 -0.24 11.88
N GLY A 68 7.24 -1.33 12.08
CA GLY A 68 5.92 -1.51 11.47
C GLY A 68 4.87 -0.52 11.97
N LEU A 69 4.95 -0.08 13.24
CA LEU A 69 4.15 1.04 13.75
C LEU A 69 4.38 2.32 12.94
N ALA A 70 5.65 2.62 12.69
CA ALA A 70 6.06 3.83 11.98
C ALA A 70 5.72 3.76 10.49
N ILE A 71 5.69 2.57 9.89
CA ILE A 71 5.26 2.37 8.50
C ILE A 71 3.74 2.53 8.40
N ASN A 72 2.97 1.91 9.29
CA ASN A 72 1.51 2.05 9.32
C ASN A 72 1.06 3.51 9.49
N ASP A 73 1.69 4.28 10.39
CA ASP A 73 1.38 5.72 10.57
C ASP A 73 1.60 6.50 9.25
N ARG A 74 2.68 6.23 8.53
CA ARG A 74 2.97 6.90 7.26
C ARG A 74 1.99 6.50 6.16
N LEU A 75 1.64 5.22 6.06
CA LEU A 75 0.63 4.73 5.12
C LEU A 75 -0.72 5.38 5.38
N GLN A 76 -1.14 5.44 6.64
CA GLN A 76 -2.41 6.07 7.02
C GLN A 76 -2.46 7.56 6.65
N ARG A 77 -1.37 8.30 6.91
CA ARG A 77 -1.27 9.72 6.54
C ARG A 77 -1.29 9.91 5.03
N ALA A 78 -0.60 9.05 4.28
CA ALA A 78 -0.60 9.12 2.82
C ALA A 78 -1.98 8.79 2.23
N ALA A 79 -2.66 7.78 2.78
CA ALA A 79 -4.02 7.43 2.37
C ALA A 79 -5.02 8.56 2.64
N THR A 80 -4.89 9.26 3.77
CA THR A 80 -5.76 10.40 4.11
C THR A 80 -5.54 11.59 3.15
N ARG A 81 -4.29 11.88 2.79
CA ARG A 81 -3.96 12.98 1.86
C ARG A 81 -4.57 12.82 0.47
N ASN A 82 -4.66 11.58 -0.03
CA ASN A 82 -5.25 11.32 -1.35
C ASN A 82 -6.77 11.48 -1.38
N ASP A 83 -7.44 11.51 -0.23
CA ASP A 83 -8.88 11.75 -0.14
C ASP A 83 -9.18 13.27 -0.24
N ASP A 84 -8.34 14.11 0.40
CA ASP A 84 -8.46 15.58 0.40
C ASP A 84 -8.16 16.22 -0.98
N ASP A 85 -7.14 15.75 -1.70
CA ASP A 85 -6.75 16.33 -3.01
C ASP A 85 -7.79 16.09 -4.13
N ARG A 86 -8.83 15.27 -3.84
CA ARG A 86 -9.89 14.89 -4.78
C ARG A 86 -11.27 15.45 -4.47
N SER A 87 -11.39 16.39 -3.52
CA SER A 87 -12.63 17.13 -3.24
C SER A 87 -12.74 18.44 -4.01
#